data_AF-A0A4Q0XKM3-F1
#
_entry.id   AF-A0A4Q0XKM3-F1
#
_cell.length_a   1.000
_cell.length_b   1.000
_cell.length_c   1.000
_cell.angle_alpha   90.00
_cell.angle_beta   90.00
_cell.angle_gamma   90.00
#
_symmetry.space_group_name_H-M   'P 1'
#
loop_
_entity.id
_entity.type
_entity.pdbx_description
1 polymer ?
#
loop_
_entity_poly.entity_id
_entity_poly.type
_entity_poly.pdbx_seq_one_letter_code
_entity_poly.pdbx_strand_id
1 'polypeptide(L)'
;MTPEYRIETENQIREYFKSYDDIKEIVNIKCEETFNDLDVVVNVWNVKTEDEAYWVVEGETAPMNLYTQRAHYFSADEAYSFHMGITQRLSKRYQNDFKHIIDEIPLDIGHLKSINRKLNMASEKLSIDLESEEFQSIGLLCRESLIDLSKELCERNPELIKEKGLKKSDFKGVANAFIDLYIPGNQNSDLRNYSRKLVDSAWSYNSMVVHSQNKKYPDAKIALLFTSSIISLLENLFFKYIGFDQELACPECGSLQMEFIEFEKDKLKQVCRKCEHEEILNLEEQ
;
A
#
# COMPACT_ATOMS: atom_id res chain seq x y z
N MET A 1 12.37 -8.52 23.47
CA MET A 1 12.16 -7.06 23.47
C MET A 1 13.46 -6.36 23.86
N THR A 2 13.99 -5.51 22.98
CA THR A 2 15.20 -4.71 23.23
C THR A 2 14.87 -3.47 24.08
N PRO A 3 15.86 -2.87 24.78
CA PRO A 3 15.67 -1.62 25.52
C PRO A 3 15.21 -0.46 24.62
N GLU A 4 15.74 -0.37 23.40
CA GLU A 4 15.37 0.68 22.45
C GLU A 4 13.90 0.58 22.04
N TYR A 5 13.45 -0.62 21.67
CA TYR A 5 12.06 -0.89 21.30
C TYR A 5 11.11 -0.53 22.45
N ARG A 6 11.46 -0.89 23.68
CA ARG A 6 10.64 -0.56 24.85
C ARG A 6 10.46 0.95 25.02
N ILE A 7 11.52 1.74 24.87
CA ILE A 7 11.45 3.20 25.01
C ILE A 7 10.58 3.79 23.90
N GLU A 8 10.73 3.31 22.68
CA GLU A 8 9.93 3.74 21.53
C GLU A 8 8.43 3.43 21.74
N THR A 9 8.10 2.19 22.10
CA THR A 9 6.71 1.78 22.34
C THR A 9 6.09 2.55 23.51
N GLU A 10 6.82 2.79 24.60
CA GLU A 10 6.32 3.60 25.72
C GLU A 10 5.98 5.05 25.28
N ASN A 11 6.76 5.63 24.36
CA ASN A 11 6.45 6.94 23.78
C ASN A 11 5.20 6.90 22.89
N GLN A 12 5.08 5.88 22.04
CA GLN A 12 3.89 5.69 21.20
C GLN A 12 2.63 5.51 22.03
N ILE A 13 2.68 4.74 23.12
CA ILE A 13 1.56 4.57 24.05
C ILE A 13 1.17 5.93 24.66
N ARG A 14 2.13 6.75 25.07
CA ARG A 14 1.84 8.10 25.61
C ARG A 14 1.20 9.01 24.58
N GLU A 15 1.65 8.98 23.34
CA GLU A 15 1.02 9.74 22.25
C GLU A 15 -0.38 9.23 21.93
N TYR A 16 -0.57 7.91 21.92
CA TYR A 16 -1.87 7.29 21.70
C TYR A 16 -2.88 7.71 22.77
N PHE A 17 -2.48 7.76 24.04
CA PHE A 17 -3.35 8.19 25.13
C PHE A 17 -3.73 9.67 25.04
N LYS A 18 -2.85 10.54 24.51
CA LYS A 18 -3.18 11.95 24.27
C LYS A 18 -4.28 12.16 23.23
N SER A 19 -4.60 11.15 22.42
CA SER A 19 -5.70 11.24 21.45
C SER A 19 -7.10 11.11 22.08
N TYR A 20 -7.17 10.78 23.36
CA TYR A 20 -8.43 10.64 24.11
C TYR A 20 -8.59 11.78 25.12
N ASP A 21 -9.65 12.58 24.98
CA ASP A 21 -9.93 13.72 25.87
C ASP A 21 -10.35 13.30 27.29
N ASP A 22 -10.88 12.09 27.45
CA ASP A 22 -11.47 11.60 28.70
C ASP A 22 -10.50 10.77 29.57
N ILE A 23 -9.29 10.49 29.08
CA ILE A 23 -8.30 9.66 29.77
C ILE A 23 -7.32 10.55 30.53
N LYS A 24 -7.16 10.30 31.85
CA LYS A 24 -6.24 11.04 32.70
C LYS A 24 -4.77 10.70 32.45
N GLU A 25 -3.89 11.48 33.08
CA GLU A 25 -2.44 11.30 32.95
C GLU A 25 -1.99 9.89 33.36
N ILE A 26 -1.03 9.38 32.60
CA ILE A 26 -0.42 8.06 32.83
C ILE A 26 0.55 8.15 34.00
N VAL A 27 0.29 7.36 35.03
CA VAL A 27 1.14 7.21 36.22
C VAL A 27 2.20 6.14 35.98
N ASN A 28 1.87 5.05 35.29
CA ASN A 28 2.78 3.92 35.09
C ASN A 28 2.52 3.19 33.77
N ILE A 29 3.59 2.70 33.13
CA ILE A 29 3.57 1.83 31.95
C ILE A 29 4.50 0.66 32.22
N LYS A 30 4.01 -0.56 32.03
CA LYS A 30 4.81 -1.77 32.18
C LYS A 30 4.36 -2.82 31.16
N CYS A 31 5.30 -3.41 30.42
CA CYS A 31 5.00 -4.62 29.65
C CYS A 31 4.70 -5.76 30.64
N GLU A 32 3.49 -6.29 30.60
CA GLU A 32 3.05 -7.36 31.50
C GLU A 32 3.39 -8.72 30.91
N GLU A 33 3.11 -8.91 29.61
CA GLU A 33 3.28 -10.19 28.93
C GLU A 33 3.60 -10.00 27.44
N THR A 34 4.36 -10.92 26.87
CA THR A 34 4.67 -10.98 25.44
C THR A 34 4.25 -12.36 24.93
N PHE A 35 3.37 -12.37 23.93
CA PHE A 35 2.89 -13.56 23.25
C PHE A 35 3.66 -13.74 21.94
N ASN A 36 3.95 -15.01 21.60
CA ASN A 36 4.59 -15.40 20.36
C ASN A 36 3.84 -16.59 19.78
N ASP A 37 2.72 -16.31 19.12
CA ASP A 37 1.83 -17.29 18.52
C ASP A 37 1.55 -16.90 17.06
N LEU A 38 1.20 -17.86 16.21
CA LEU A 38 0.79 -17.61 14.81
C LEU A 38 1.82 -16.80 13.99
N ASP A 39 3.11 -17.01 14.26
CA ASP A 39 4.24 -16.29 13.64
C ASP A 39 4.20 -14.77 13.86
N VAL A 40 3.53 -14.30 14.91
CA VAL A 40 3.47 -12.88 15.29
C VAL A 40 3.88 -12.66 16.74
N VAL A 41 4.62 -11.59 16.99
CA VAL A 41 5.00 -11.13 18.34
C VAL A 41 4.05 -10.01 18.76
N VAL A 42 3.35 -10.20 19.88
CA VAL A 42 2.38 -9.25 20.42
C VAL A 42 2.71 -8.99 21.90
N ASN A 43 2.83 -7.73 22.27
CA ASN A 43 3.07 -7.31 23.65
C ASN A 43 1.79 -6.75 24.27
N VAL A 44 1.57 -7.08 25.54
CA VAL A 44 0.49 -6.53 26.36
C VAL A 44 1.08 -5.68 27.46
N TRP A 45 0.76 -4.40 27.42
CA TRP A 45 1.23 -3.39 28.35
C TRP A 45 0.13 -3.04 29.36
N ASN A 46 0.50 -3.07 30.64
CA ASN A 46 -0.31 -2.58 31.74
C ASN A 46 -0.06 -1.08 31.91
N VAL A 47 -1.04 -0.27 31.54
CA VAL A 47 -0.98 1.19 31.64
C VAL A 47 -1.92 1.66 32.73
N LYS A 48 -1.39 2.33 33.75
CA LYS A 48 -2.18 2.89 34.85
C LYS A 48 -2.26 4.40 34.71
N THR A 49 -3.47 4.93 34.75
CA THR A 49 -3.74 6.36 34.86
C THR A 49 -4.06 6.71 36.32
N GLU A 50 -4.32 7.98 36.60
CA GLU A 50 -4.68 8.42 37.95
C GLU A 50 -5.95 7.77 38.49
N ASP A 51 -6.88 7.37 37.62
CA ASP A 51 -8.19 6.87 37.96
C ASP A 51 -8.51 5.47 37.41
N GLU A 52 -7.84 5.04 36.35
CA GLU A 52 -8.12 3.77 35.66
C GLU A 52 -6.85 2.97 35.35
N ALA A 53 -7.08 1.76 34.81
CA ALA A 53 -6.02 0.93 34.26
C ALA A 53 -6.49 0.30 32.96
N TYR A 54 -5.56 0.16 32.03
CA TYR A 54 -5.80 -0.29 30.66
C TYR A 54 -4.79 -1.37 30.30
N TRP A 55 -5.24 -2.34 29.52
CA TRP A 55 -4.36 -3.19 28.72
C TRP A 55 -4.16 -2.53 27.37
N VAL A 56 -2.93 -2.24 27.01
CA VAL A 56 -2.58 -1.80 25.65
C VAL A 56 -1.93 -2.97 24.94
N VAL A 57 -2.54 -3.42 23.86
CA VAL A 57 -2.04 -4.55 23.07
C VAL A 57 -1.49 -3.99 21.76
N GLU A 58 -0.28 -4.38 21.41
CA GLU A 58 0.42 -3.96 20.19
C GLU A 58 1.30 -5.10 19.65
N GLY A 59 1.50 -5.13 18.34
CA GLY A 59 2.44 -6.07 17.71
C GLY A 59 2.74 -5.68 16.27
N GLU A 60 3.72 -6.33 15.64
CA GLU A 60 4.21 -5.96 14.30
C GLU A 60 3.10 -5.93 13.24
N THR A 61 2.18 -6.88 13.29
CA THR A 61 1.06 -7.01 12.34
C THR A 61 -0.30 -6.71 12.99
N ALA A 62 -0.31 -6.24 14.23
CA ALA A 62 -1.50 -6.04 15.04
C ALA A 62 -1.57 -4.57 15.51
N PRO A 63 -2.56 -3.79 15.07
CA PRO A 63 -2.61 -2.36 15.38
C PRO A 63 -2.71 -2.13 16.88
N MET A 64 -2.04 -1.10 17.40
CA MET A 64 -2.14 -0.75 18.82
C MET A 64 -3.59 -0.45 19.21
N ASN A 65 -4.07 -1.07 20.29
CA ASN A 65 -5.39 -0.78 20.83
C ASN A 65 -5.41 -0.86 22.36
N LEU A 66 -6.35 -0.15 22.98
CA LEU A 66 -6.51 -0.09 24.43
C LEU A 66 -7.80 -0.79 24.88
N TYR A 67 -7.73 -1.45 26.03
CA TYR A 67 -8.82 -2.19 26.65
C TYR A 67 -8.93 -1.86 28.13
N THR A 68 -10.12 -1.52 28.61
CA THR A 68 -10.32 -1.12 30.00
C THR A 68 -10.28 -2.33 30.94
N GLN A 69 -9.60 -2.22 32.08
CA GLN A 69 -9.52 -3.30 33.08
C GLN A 69 -10.78 -3.40 33.97
N ARG A 70 -11.69 -2.42 33.92
CA ARG A 70 -12.79 -2.26 34.89
C ARG A 70 -13.96 -3.25 34.74
N ALA A 71 -14.22 -3.79 33.55
CA ALA A 71 -15.46 -4.56 33.33
C ALA A 71 -15.36 -5.78 32.41
N HIS A 72 -14.35 -5.87 31.54
CA HIS A 72 -14.35 -6.84 30.44
C HIS A 72 -13.08 -7.68 30.31
N TYR A 73 -11.95 -7.23 30.87
CA TYR A 73 -10.65 -7.91 30.74
C TYR A 73 -9.89 -7.87 32.07
N PHE A 74 -9.87 -9.00 32.77
CA PHE A 74 -9.22 -9.18 34.07
C PHE A 74 -7.75 -9.58 33.95
N SER A 75 -7.32 -10.10 32.79
CA SER A 75 -5.93 -10.51 32.54
C SER A 75 -5.36 -10.00 31.21
N ALA A 76 -4.03 -10.02 31.10
CA ALA A 76 -3.32 -9.75 29.86
C ALA A 76 -3.71 -10.74 28.75
N ASP A 77 -3.88 -12.02 29.10
CA ASP A 77 -4.31 -13.09 28.19
C ASP A 77 -5.73 -12.87 27.62
N GLU A 78 -6.68 -12.40 28.44
CA GLU A 78 -8.03 -12.07 27.97
C GLU A 78 -8.03 -10.90 26.99
N ALA A 79 -7.25 -9.85 27.29
CA ALA A 79 -7.07 -8.71 26.40
C ALA A 79 -6.39 -9.12 25.08
N TYR A 80 -5.34 -9.95 25.16
CA TYR A 80 -4.65 -10.51 23.99
C TYR A 80 -5.59 -11.36 23.12
N SER A 81 -6.30 -12.33 23.71
CA SER A 81 -7.21 -13.21 22.99
C SER A 81 -8.32 -12.44 22.27
N PHE A 82 -8.89 -11.43 22.93
CA PHE A 82 -9.90 -10.58 22.33
C PHE A 82 -9.32 -9.71 21.20
N HIS A 83 -8.14 -9.13 21.41
CA HIS A 83 -7.41 -8.35 20.42
C HIS A 83 -7.16 -9.18 19.15
N MET A 84 -6.60 -10.38 19.32
CA MET A 84 -6.33 -11.30 18.22
C MET A 84 -7.61 -11.68 17.47
N GLY A 85 -8.72 -11.93 18.18
CA GLY A 85 -10.02 -12.19 17.54
C GLY A 85 -10.52 -11.03 16.67
N ILE A 86 -10.37 -9.77 17.13
CA ILE A 86 -10.73 -8.59 16.34
C ILE A 86 -9.81 -8.45 15.13
N THR A 87 -8.50 -8.51 15.34
CA THR A 87 -7.49 -8.32 14.30
C THR A 87 -7.61 -9.38 13.20
N GLN A 88 -7.89 -10.64 13.57
CA GLN A 88 -8.18 -11.71 12.61
C GLN A 88 -9.47 -11.45 11.81
N ARG A 89 -10.54 -10.95 12.44
CA ARG A 89 -11.80 -10.62 11.74
C ARG A 89 -11.65 -9.42 10.82
N LEU A 90 -10.89 -8.40 11.24
CA LEU A 90 -10.52 -7.26 10.40
C LEU A 90 -9.68 -7.73 9.21
N SER A 91 -8.61 -8.48 9.45
CA SER A 91 -7.76 -9.06 8.41
C SER A 91 -8.56 -9.92 7.44
N LYS A 92 -9.46 -10.77 7.94
CA LYS A 92 -10.32 -11.61 7.09
C LYS A 92 -11.29 -10.78 6.26
N ARG A 93 -11.83 -9.68 6.79
CA ARG A 93 -12.66 -8.74 6.04
C ARG A 93 -11.84 -8.08 4.92
N TYR A 94 -10.66 -7.55 5.22
CA TYR A 94 -9.74 -7.00 4.23
C TYR A 94 -9.29 -8.02 3.17
N GLN A 95 -9.18 -9.30 3.52
CA GLN A 95 -8.85 -10.38 2.58
C GLN A 95 -10.02 -10.85 1.73
N ASN A 96 -11.26 -10.77 2.26
CA ASN A 96 -12.46 -11.25 1.57
C ASN A 96 -13.18 -10.16 0.77
N ASP A 97 -12.93 -8.89 1.04
CA ASP A 97 -13.43 -7.80 0.20
C ASP A 97 -12.68 -7.83 -1.14
N PHE A 98 -13.42 -7.64 -2.24
CA PHE A 98 -12.83 -7.49 -3.56
C PHE A 98 -11.91 -6.27 -3.51
N LYS A 99 -10.59 -6.49 -3.43
CA LYS A 99 -9.61 -5.41 -3.52
C LYS A 99 -9.82 -4.76 -4.87
N HIS A 100 -10.33 -3.54 -4.88
CA HIS A 100 -10.44 -2.80 -6.11
C HIS A 100 -9.01 -2.62 -6.65
N ILE A 101 -8.82 -2.51 -7.96
CA ILE A 101 -7.48 -2.28 -8.54
C ILE A 101 -6.77 -1.07 -7.89
N ILE A 102 -7.55 -0.17 -7.26
CA ILE A 102 -7.13 1.02 -6.50
C ILE A 102 -6.49 0.64 -5.15
N ASP A 103 -6.99 -0.40 -4.48
CA ASP A 103 -6.52 -0.87 -3.17
C ASP A 103 -5.24 -1.72 -3.27
N GLU A 104 -4.99 -2.32 -4.43
CA GLU A 104 -3.75 -3.05 -4.71
C GLU A 104 -2.62 -2.17 -5.25
N ILE A 105 -2.90 -0.89 -5.54
CA ILE A 105 -1.83 -0.01 -5.98
C ILE A 105 -0.97 0.28 -4.75
N PRO A 106 0.35 0.02 -4.79
CA PRO A 106 1.28 0.29 -3.71
C PRO A 106 1.55 1.81 -3.60
N LEU A 107 0.50 2.56 -3.25
CA LEU A 107 0.44 4.03 -3.24
C LEU A 107 0.86 4.63 -1.90
N ASP A 108 1.44 3.84 -1.00
CA ASP A 108 1.94 4.34 0.29
C ASP A 108 3.27 5.12 0.14
N ILE A 109 3.72 5.33 -1.09
CA ILE A 109 4.70 6.36 -1.44
C ILE A 109 4.00 7.71 -1.28
N GLY A 110 4.41 8.53 -0.30
CA GLY A 110 3.73 9.77 0.09
C GLY A 110 3.37 10.73 -1.06
N HIS A 111 4.06 10.60 -2.19
CA HIS A 111 3.85 11.34 -3.43
C HIS A 111 2.54 10.99 -4.18
N LEU A 112 2.09 9.73 -4.13
CA LEU A 112 0.88 9.27 -4.83
C LEU A 112 -0.39 9.29 -3.96
N LYS A 113 -0.24 9.61 -2.67
CA LYS A 113 -1.33 9.72 -1.70
C LYS A 113 -2.44 10.68 -2.14
N SER A 114 -2.07 11.78 -2.81
CA SER A 114 -3.03 12.74 -3.37
C SER A 114 -3.90 12.12 -4.47
N ILE A 115 -3.29 11.33 -5.36
CA ILE A 115 -3.98 10.64 -6.46
C ILE A 115 -4.90 9.55 -5.90
N ASN A 116 -4.40 8.75 -4.94
CA ASN A 116 -5.20 7.73 -4.25
C ASN A 116 -6.46 8.35 -3.62
N ARG A 117 -6.30 9.44 -2.86
CA ARG A 117 -7.41 10.17 -2.26
C ARG A 117 -8.45 10.62 -3.29
N LYS A 118 -8.01 11.17 -4.43
CA LYS A 118 -8.94 11.61 -5.50
C LYS A 118 -9.71 10.44 -6.11
N LEU A 119 -9.06 9.30 -6.32
CA LEU A 119 -9.72 8.10 -6.83
C LEU A 119 -10.71 7.53 -5.82
N ASN A 120 -10.37 7.49 -4.53
CA ASN A 120 -11.30 7.06 -3.48
C ASN A 120 -12.51 7.98 -3.39
N MET A 121 -12.30 9.30 -3.42
CA MET A 121 -13.40 10.27 -3.48
C MET A 121 -14.29 10.07 -4.71
N ALA A 122 -13.70 9.78 -5.88
CA ALA A 122 -14.46 9.50 -7.09
C ALA A 122 -15.25 8.18 -6.99
N SER A 123 -14.67 7.16 -6.35
CA SER A 123 -15.30 5.87 -6.09
C SER A 123 -16.45 5.99 -5.08
N GLU A 124 -16.24 6.71 -3.97
CA GLU A 124 -17.26 6.96 -2.94
C GLU A 124 -18.45 7.74 -3.49
N LYS A 125 -18.19 8.72 -4.38
CA LYS A 125 -19.23 9.50 -5.04
C LYS A 125 -20.03 8.70 -6.07
N LEU A 126 -19.46 7.63 -6.64
CA LEU A 126 -20.07 6.89 -7.74
C LEU A 126 -21.32 6.13 -7.28
N SER A 127 -22.48 6.77 -7.41
CA SER A 127 -23.81 6.16 -7.18
C SER A 127 -24.61 6.06 -8.48
N ILE A 128 -25.54 5.10 -8.54
CA ILE A 128 -26.46 4.96 -9.67
C ILE A 128 -27.47 6.11 -9.75
N ASP A 129 -27.72 6.79 -8.64
CA ASP A 129 -28.71 7.85 -8.49
C ASP A 129 -28.20 9.25 -8.88
N LEU A 130 -26.98 9.34 -9.42
CA LEU A 130 -26.38 10.61 -9.84
C LEU A 130 -26.98 11.13 -11.15
N GLU A 131 -26.95 12.45 -11.30
CA GLU A 131 -27.29 13.15 -12.53
C GLU A 131 -26.09 13.24 -13.49
N SER A 132 -26.36 13.59 -14.75
CA SER A 132 -25.33 13.65 -15.81
C SER A 132 -24.16 14.59 -15.49
N GLU A 133 -24.42 15.74 -14.86
CA GLU A 133 -23.40 16.70 -14.44
C GLU A 133 -22.49 16.12 -13.33
N GLU A 134 -23.06 15.31 -12.45
CA GLU A 134 -22.31 14.64 -11.38
C GLU A 134 -21.42 13.53 -11.96
N PHE A 135 -21.88 12.79 -12.98
CA PHE A 135 -21.02 11.86 -13.72
C PHE A 135 -19.87 12.56 -14.47
N GLN A 136 -20.10 13.75 -15.03
CA GLN A 136 -19.03 14.57 -15.61
C GLN A 136 -18.00 14.98 -14.55
N SER A 137 -18.45 15.29 -13.33
CA SER A 137 -17.56 15.64 -12.22
C SER A 137 -16.64 14.48 -11.83
N ILE A 138 -17.13 13.23 -11.88
CA ILE A 138 -16.31 12.02 -11.67
C ILE A 138 -15.27 11.89 -12.80
N GLY A 139 -15.65 12.10 -14.05
CA GLY A 139 -14.72 12.13 -15.19
C GLY A 139 -13.65 13.23 -15.04
N LEU A 140 -14.01 14.38 -14.47
CA LEU A 140 -13.07 15.47 -14.21
C LEU A 140 -12.05 15.08 -13.14
N LEU A 141 -12.49 14.49 -12.04
CA LEU A 141 -11.62 13.96 -10.99
C LEU A 141 -10.63 12.92 -11.55
N CYS A 142 -11.12 12.03 -12.42
CA CYS A 142 -10.30 11.04 -13.10
C CYS A 142 -9.24 11.69 -14.00
N ARG A 143 -9.63 12.68 -14.81
CA ARG A 143 -8.71 13.41 -15.70
C ARG A 143 -7.67 14.20 -14.92
N GLU A 144 -8.06 14.85 -13.83
CA GLU A 144 -7.12 15.55 -12.94
C GLU A 144 -6.13 14.58 -12.29
N SER A 145 -6.58 13.39 -11.90
CA SER A 145 -5.72 12.35 -11.33
C SER A 145 -4.63 11.91 -12.32
N LEU A 146 -4.94 11.82 -13.61
CA LEU A 146 -3.93 11.56 -14.66
C LEU A 146 -2.92 12.72 -14.81
N ILE A 147 -3.38 13.97 -14.70
CA ILE A 147 -2.47 15.14 -14.73
C ILE A 147 -1.57 15.16 -13.50
N ASP A 148 -2.11 14.84 -12.32
CA ASP A 148 -1.31 14.76 -11.10
C ASP A 148 -0.29 13.63 -11.17
N LEU A 149 -0.65 12.48 -11.76
CA LEU A 149 0.33 11.43 -12.09
C LEU A 149 1.42 11.95 -13.03
N SER A 150 1.05 12.73 -14.04
CA SER A 150 2.03 13.34 -14.94
C SER A 150 3.02 14.26 -14.22
N LYS A 151 2.55 15.06 -13.26
CA LYS A 151 3.40 15.94 -12.46
C LYS A 151 4.36 15.13 -11.60
N GLU A 152 3.85 14.09 -10.97
CA GLU A 152 4.64 13.18 -10.13
C GLU A 152 5.75 12.51 -10.95
N LEU A 153 5.42 11.97 -12.12
CA LEU A 153 6.42 11.41 -13.02
C LEU A 153 7.49 12.46 -13.39
N CYS A 154 7.08 13.70 -13.70
CA CYS A 154 8.04 14.77 -13.99
C CYS A 154 8.99 15.06 -12.82
N GLU A 155 8.54 14.87 -11.58
CA GLU A 155 9.34 15.06 -10.37
C GLU A 155 10.31 13.90 -10.13
N ARG A 156 9.93 12.67 -10.52
CA ARG A 156 10.83 11.49 -10.46
C ARG A 156 12.03 11.59 -11.40
N ASN A 157 11.86 12.16 -12.59
CA ASN A 157 12.98 12.36 -13.53
C ASN A 157 12.85 13.68 -14.30
N PRO A 158 13.32 14.81 -13.72
CA PRO A 158 13.25 16.12 -14.37
C PRO A 158 14.14 16.25 -15.61
N GLU A 159 15.21 15.46 -15.71
CA GLU A 159 16.15 15.50 -16.83
C GLU A 159 15.52 14.96 -18.11
N LEU A 160 14.84 13.80 -18.01
CA LEU A 160 14.09 13.20 -19.13
C LEU A 160 13.06 14.17 -19.72
N ILE A 161 12.37 14.92 -18.84
CA ILE A 161 11.35 15.91 -19.25
C ILE A 161 11.99 17.08 -19.99
N LYS A 162 13.14 17.58 -19.51
CA LYS A 162 13.87 18.66 -20.17
C LYS A 162 14.39 18.22 -21.54
N GLU A 163 14.97 17.03 -21.63
CA GLU A 163 15.49 16.47 -22.88
C GLU A 163 14.41 16.39 -23.96
N LYS A 164 13.22 15.91 -23.59
CA LYS A 164 12.08 15.76 -24.52
C LYS A 164 11.24 17.02 -24.70
N GLY A 165 11.52 18.10 -23.98
CA GLY A 165 10.78 19.36 -24.06
C GLY A 165 9.30 19.25 -23.66
N LEU A 166 8.96 18.34 -22.74
CA LEU A 166 7.58 18.04 -22.37
C LEU A 166 7.05 18.99 -21.29
N LYS A 167 5.75 19.29 -21.34
CA LYS A 167 5.05 20.07 -20.31
C LYS A 167 4.51 19.13 -19.23
N LYS A 168 4.52 19.56 -17.96
CA LYS A 168 3.93 18.80 -16.83
C LYS A 168 2.45 18.44 -17.03
N SER A 169 1.72 19.20 -17.85
CA SER A 169 0.30 18.94 -18.17
C SER A 169 0.08 18.01 -19.36
N ASP A 170 1.15 17.67 -20.10
CA ASP A 170 1.08 16.75 -21.24
C ASP A 170 1.17 15.30 -20.74
N PHE A 171 0.09 14.85 -20.12
CA PHE A 171 0.02 13.51 -19.54
C PHE A 171 0.42 12.41 -20.54
N LYS A 172 -0.07 12.47 -21.78
CA LYS A 172 0.24 11.44 -22.78
C LYS A 172 1.71 11.44 -23.16
N GLY A 173 2.28 12.62 -23.41
CA GLY A 173 3.70 12.75 -23.73
C GLY A 173 4.59 12.25 -22.60
N VAL A 174 4.29 12.67 -21.36
CA VAL A 174 5.04 12.27 -20.16
C VAL A 174 4.93 10.77 -19.91
N ALA A 175 3.72 10.21 -19.87
CA ALA A 175 3.52 8.79 -19.63
C ALA A 175 4.23 7.92 -20.69
N ASN A 176 4.18 8.31 -21.96
CA ASN A 176 4.87 7.60 -23.03
C ASN A 176 6.40 7.66 -22.87
N ALA A 177 6.96 8.80 -22.45
CA ALA A 177 8.39 8.91 -22.17
C ALA A 177 8.84 8.01 -21.02
N PHE A 178 8.03 7.90 -19.97
CA PHE A 178 8.29 7.00 -18.84
C PHE A 178 8.10 5.53 -19.18
N ILE A 179 7.12 5.18 -20.03
CA ILE A 179 6.99 3.81 -20.58
C ILE A 179 8.27 3.42 -21.33
N ASP A 180 8.87 4.33 -22.08
CA ASP A 180 10.10 4.08 -22.81
C ASP A 180 11.31 3.91 -21.90
N LEU A 181 11.35 4.67 -20.80
CA LEU A 181 12.37 4.55 -19.76
C LEU A 181 12.24 3.21 -19.00
N TYR A 182 11.03 2.90 -18.52
CA TYR A 182 10.78 1.75 -17.64
C TYR A 182 10.83 0.41 -18.36
N ILE A 183 10.62 0.41 -19.68
CA ILE A 183 10.58 -0.80 -20.47
C ILE A 183 11.69 -0.75 -21.52
N PRO A 184 12.96 -0.97 -21.13
CA PRO A 184 14.07 -0.98 -22.07
C PRO A 184 14.06 -2.22 -22.97
N GLY A 185 14.84 -2.17 -24.04
CA GLY A 185 15.15 -3.33 -24.89
C GLY A 185 14.10 -3.67 -25.96
N ASN A 186 14.55 -4.32 -27.04
CA ASN A 186 13.68 -4.64 -28.18
C ASN A 186 12.67 -5.74 -27.88
N GLN A 187 13.01 -6.71 -27.02
CA GLN A 187 12.14 -7.82 -26.61
C GLN A 187 10.84 -7.38 -25.94
N ASN A 188 10.79 -6.16 -25.39
CA ASN A 188 9.62 -5.62 -24.70
C ASN A 188 8.78 -4.67 -25.56
N SER A 189 8.95 -4.68 -26.89
CA SER A 189 8.25 -3.78 -27.81
C SER A 189 6.73 -3.85 -27.70
N ASP A 190 6.19 -5.06 -27.52
CA ASP A 190 4.75 -5.28 -27.44
C ASP A 190 4.17 -4.72 -26.14
N LEU A 191 4.85 -4.93 -25.02
CA LEU A 191 4.45 -4.36 -23.74
C LEU A 191 4.41 -2.83 -23.81
N ARG A 192 5.46 -2.19 -24.38
CA ARG A 192 5.45 -0.73 -24.62
C ARG A 192 4.24 -0.32 -25.46
N ASN A 193 3.96 -1.03 -26.55
CA ASN A 193 2.84 -0.71 -27.43
C ASN A 193 1.49 -0.79 -26.70
N TYR A 194 1.25 -1.86 -25.93
CA TYR A 194 0.03 -2.01 -25.16
C TYR A 194 -0.11 -0.93 -24.08
N SER A 195 0.96 -0.62 -23.35
CA SER A 195 0.97 0.44 -22.34
C SER A 195 0.62 1.80 -22.93
N ARG A 196 1.21 2.18 -24.07
CA ARG A 196 0.90 3.45 -24.75
C ARG A 196 -0.56 3.51 -25.23
N LYS A 197 -1.10 2.41 -25.75
CA LYS A 197 -2.52 2.32 -26.16
C LYS A 197 -3.47 2.48 -24.99
N LEU A 198 -3.15 1.89 -23.84
CA LEU A 198 -3.94 2.06 -22.63
C LEU A 198 -3.91 3.53 -22.18
N VAL A 199 -2.74 4.18 -22.16
CA VAL A 199 -2.60 5.61 -21.81
C VAL A 199 -3.48 6.49 -22.69
N ASP A 200 -3.44 6.28 -24.01
CA ASP A 200 -4.25 7.05 -24.95
C ASP A 200 -5.76 6.79 -24.77
N SER A 201 -6.14 5.53 -24.54
CA SER A 201 -7.54 5.14 -24.30
C SER A 201 -8.09 5.77 -23.03
N ALA A 202 -7.33 5.72 -21.93
CA ALA A 202 -7.72 6.31 -20.65
C ALA A 202 -7.86 7.82 -20.76
N TRP A 203 -6.90 8.52 -21.36
CA TRP A 203 -6.97 9.97 -21.54
C TRP A 203 -8.16 10.38 -22.41
N SER A 204 -8.34 9.71 -23.55
CA SER A 204 -9.37 10.05 -24.53
C SER A 204 -10.77 9.77 -23.99
N TYR A 205 -10.96 8.64 -23.31
CA TYR A 205 -12.25 8.29 -22.72
C TYR A 205 -12.62 9.24 -21.57
N ASN A 206 -11.70 9.53 -20.65
CA ASN A 206 -11.94 10.50 -19.58
C ASN A 206 -12.26 11.90 -20.11
N SER A 207 -11.55 12.34 -21.15
CA SER A 207 -11.85 13.63 -21.82
C SER A 207 -13.25 13.63 -22.46
N MET A 208 -13.67 12.50 -23.06
CA MET A 208 -15.02 12.36 -23.59
C MET A 208 -16.09 12.38 -22.49
N VAL A 209 -15.82 11.80 -21.31
CA VAL A 209 -16.76 11.81 -20.17
C VAL A 209 -17.05 13.23 -19.70
N VAL A 210 -16.01 14.05 -19.56
CA VAL A 210 -16.14 15.45 -19.09
C VAL A 210 -16.96 16.34 -20.04
N HIS A 211 -16.96 16.06 -21.35
CA HIS A 211 -17.57 16.94 -22.35
C HIS A 211 -18.96 16.50 -22.84
N SER A 212 -19.51 15.41 -22.31
CA SER A 212 -20.76 14.82 -22.83
C SER A 212 -21.92 15.06 -21.87
N GLN A 213 -23.02 15.64 -22.38
CA GLN A 213 -24.19 16.00 -21.58
C GLN A 213 -25.11 14.83 -21.18
N ASN A 214 -24.88 13.61 -21.70
CA ASN A 214 -25.74 12.44 -21.48
C ASN A 214 -24.98 11.26 -20.85
N LYS A 215 -24.11 11.52 -19.89
CA LYS A 215 -23.35 10.45 -19.22
C LYS A 215 -24.21 9.70 -18.23
N LYS A 216 -23.97 8.39 -18.15
CA LYS A 216 -24.65 7.47 -17.25
C LYS A 216 -23.65 6.84 -16.30
N TYR A 217 -24.17 6.16 -15.29
CA TYR A 217 -23.39 5.40 -14.33
C TYR A 217 -22.29 4.52 -14.96
N PRO A 218 -22.54 3.73 -16.02
CA PRO A 218 -21.49 2.92 -16.64
C PRO A 218 -20.35 3.77 -17.21
N ASP A 219 -20.63 4.95 -17.75
CA ASP A 219 -19.61 5.82 -18.35
C ASP A 219 -18.64 6.33 -17.28
N ALA A 220 -19.17 6.79 -16.14
CA ALA A 220 -18.35 7.24 -15.02
C ALA A 220 -17.55 6.08 -14.40
N LYS A 221 -18.16 4.89 -14.31
CA LYS A 221 -17.47 3.68 -13.83
C LYS A 221 -16.31 3.25 -14.73
N ILE A 222 -16.50 3.29 -16.06
CA ILE A 222 -15.44 2.97 -17.02
C ILE A 222 -14.30 4.00 -16.95
N ALA A 223 -14.63 5.28 -16.82
CA ALA A 223 -13.65 6.35 -16.63
C ALA A 223 -12.78 6.12 -15.38
N LEU A 224 -13.41 5.76 -14.25
CA LEU A 224 -12.70 5.43 -13.02
C LEU A 224 -11.80 4.19 -13.19
N LEU A 225 -12.31 3.14 -13.85
CA LEU A 225 -11.54 1.93 -14.12
C LEU A 225 -10.30 2.22 -14.96
N PHE A 226 -10.46 2.91 -16.09
CA PHE A 226 -9.34 3.26 -16.97
C PHE A 226 -8.27 4.07 -16.25
N THR A 227 -8.68 5.04 -15.44
CA THR A 227 -7.76 5.88 -14.68
C THR A 227 -6.96 5.05 -13.68
N SER A 228 -7.66 4.22 -12.92
CA SER A 228 -7.05 3.36 -11.90
C SER A 228 -6.08 2.35 -12.53
N SER A 229 -6.46 1.75 -13.65
CA SER A 229 -5.60 0.82 -14.38
C SER A 229 -4.31 1.46 -14.88
N ILE A 230 -4.34 2.73 -15.33
CA ILE A 230 -3.11 3.41 -15.79
C ILE A 230 -2.17 3.77 -14.66
N ILE A 231 -2.71 4.25 -13.54
CA ILE A 231 -1.90 4.54 -12.36
C ILE A 231 -1.23 3.24 -11.90
N SER A 232 -2.02 2.16 -11.75
CA SER A 232 -1.49 0.85 -11.38
C SER A 232 -0.45 0.33 -12.37
N LEU A 233 -0.71 0.44 -13.67
CA LEU A 233 0.23 0.01 -14.71
C LEU A 233 1.56 0.75 -14.59
N LEU A 234 1.57 2.07 -14.50
CA LEU A 234 2.80 2.86 -14.48
C LEU A 234 3.63 2.61 -13.21
N GLU A 235 2.99 2.39 -12.05
CA GLU A 235 3.72 2.02 -10.83
C GLU A 235 4.29 0.60 -10.90
N ASN A 236 3.54 -0.38 -11.44
CA ASN A 236 4.07 -1.72 -11.63
C ASN A 236 5.21 -1.77 -12.65
N LEU A 237 5.15 -0.93 -13.69
CA LEU A 237 6.27 -0.75 -14.62
C LEU A 237 7.48 -0.12 -13.94
N PHE A 238 7.27 0.82 -13.02
CA PHE A 238 8.34 1.39 -12.22
C PHE A 238 8.99 0.33 -11.32
N PHE A 239 8.20 -0.50 -10.62
CA PHE A 239 8.71 -1.62 -9.82
C PHE A 239 9.52 -2.62 -10.64
N LYS A 240 9.01 -2.98 -11.82
CA LYS A 240 9.76 -3.79 -12.78
C LYS A 240 11.09 -3.13 -13.16
N TYR A 241 11.07 -1.83 -13.43
CA TYR A 241 12.26 -1.06 -13.81
C TYR A 241 13.33 -1.02 -12.71
N ILE A 242 12.93 -0.92 -11.43
CA ILE A 242 13.86 -0.95 -10.29
C ILE A 242 14.26 -2.38 -9.85
N GLY A 243 13.82 -3.42 -10.58
CA GLY A 243 14.27 -4.80 -10.38
C GLY A 243 13.42 -5.66 -9.43
N PHE A 244 12.20 -5.24 -9.08
CA PHE A 244 11.27 -6.07 -8.29
C PHE A 244 10.70 -7.27 -9.07
N ASP A 245 11.11 -7.49 -10.31
CA ASP A 245 10.80 -8.68 -11.13
C ASP A 245 11.95 -9.70 -11.17
N GLN A 246 13.02 -9.49 -10.41
CA GLN A 246 14.20 -10.37 -10.33
C GLN A 246 14.03 -11.49 -9.31
N GLU A 247 12.80 -11.94 -9.07
CA GLU A 247 12.52 -13.07 -8.18
C GLU A 247 13.27 -14.31 -8.70
N LEU A 248 14.18 -14.84 -7.87
CA LEU A 248 14.94 -16.04 -8.21
C LEU A 248 14.00 -17.24 -8.17
N ALA A 249 13.69 -17.79 -9.35
CA ALA A 249 13.00 -19.05 -9.45
C ALA A 249 13.94 -20.20 -9.06
N CYS A 250 13.43 -21.15 -8.28
CA CYS A 250 14.15 -22.37 -7.96
C CYS A 250 14.62 -23.06 -9.25
N PRO A 251 15.92 -23.35 -9.40
CA PRO A 251 16.46 -23.95 -10.62
C PRO A 251 15.92 -25.37 -10.87
N GLU A 252 15.49 -26.08 -9.82
CA GLU A 252 14.92 -27.42 -9.96
C GLU A 252 13.44 -27.45 -10.30
N CYS A 253 12.61 -26.65 -9.61
CA CYS A 253 11.15 -26.79 -9.73
C CYS A 253 10.43 -25.54 -10.26
N GLY A 254 11.17 -24.45 -10.53
CA GLY A 254 10.64 -23.17 -10.99
C GLY A 254 9.79 -22.41 -9.97
N SER A 255 9.77 -22.85 -8.70
CA SER A 255 9.04 -22.16 -7.63
C SER A 255 9.70 -20.83 -7.29
N LEU A 256 8.90 -19.79 -7.11
CA LEU A 256 9.35 -18.48 -6.61
C LEU A 256 9.34 -18.41 -5.06
N GLN A 257 8.88 -19.47 -4.40
CA GLN A 257 8.83 -19.55 -2.93
C GLN A 257 10.22 -19.92 -2.38
N MET A 258 11.09 -18.93 -2.34
CA MET A 258 12.46 -19.07 -1.83
C MET A 258 12.59 -18.39 -0.47
N GLU A 259 13.36 -19.00 0.42
CA GLU A 259 13.67 -18.51 1.76
C GLU A 259 15.17 -18.29 1.89
N PHE A 260 15.58 -17.13 2.37
CA PHE A 260 16.99 -16.80 2.56
C PHE A 260 17.34 -16.94 4.03
N ILE A 261 18.27 -17.84 4.32
CA ILE A 261 18.79 -18.11 5.66
C ILE A 261 20.22 -17.59 5.69
N GLU A 262 20.51 -16.68 6.61
CA GLU A 262 21.89 -16.23 6.86
C GLU A 262 22.72 -17.44 7.32
N PHE A 263 23.72 -17.82 6.52
CA PHE A 263 24.52 -19.02 6.76
C PHE A 263 25.88 -18.67 7.36
N GLU A 264 26.56 -17.69 6.77
CA GLU A 264 27.82 -17.11 7.25
C GLU A 264 27.82 -15.60 6.98
N LYS A 265 28.81 -14.88 7.55
CA LYS A 265 28.88 -13.41 7.56
C LYS A 265 28.79 -12.70 6.19
N ASP A 266 28.95 -13.45 5.08
CA ASP A 266 28.87 -12.96 3.71
C ASP A 266 28.22 -13.99 2.76
N LYS A 267 27.48 -14.97 3.31
CA LYS A 267 26.83 -16.04 2.54
C LYS A 267 25.38 -16.21 2.95
N LEU A 268 24.50 -16.14 1.95
CA LEU A 268 23.09 -16.44 2.10
C LEU A 268 22.83 -17.84 1.57
N LYS A 269 22.17 -18.66 2.36
CA LYS A 269 21.62 -19.94 1.90
C LYS A 269 20.19 -19.70 1.44
N GLN A 270 19.94 -19.91 0.16
CA GLN A 270 18.62 -19.87 -0.43
C GLN A 270 18.01 -21.28 -0.41
N VAL A 271 16.82 -21.42 0.16
CA VAL A 271 16.10 -22.71 0.26
C VAL A 271 14.75 -22.59 -0.43
N CYS A 272 14.45 -23.53 -1.33
CA CYS A 272 13.13 -23.61 -1.95
C CYS A 272 12.13 -24.25 -0.98
N ARG A 273 11.06 -23.54 -0.63
CA ARG A 273 9.99 -24.07 0.24
C ARG A 273 9.18 -25.22 -0.38
N LYS A 274 9.29 -25.42 -1.71
CA LYS A 274 8.50 -26.43 -2.43
C LYS A 274 9.22 -27.75 -2.61
N CYS A 275 10.50 -27.73 -2.97
CA CYS A 275 11.30 -28.93 -3.26
C CYS A 275 12.54 -29.06 -2.38
N GLU A 276 12.70 -28.16 -1.39
CA GLU A 276 13.81 -28.15 -0.43
C GLU A 276 15.20 -28.00 -1.08
N HIS A 277 15.25 -27.60 -2.36
CA HIS A 277 16.50 -27.33 -3.04
C HIS A 277 17.25 -26.18 -2.36
N GLU A 278 18.54 -26.38 -2.11
CA GLU A 278 19.40 -25.44 -1.39
C GLU A 278 20.51 -24.92 -2.30
N GLU A 279 20.67 -23.60 -2.33
CA GLU A 279 21.74 -22.92 -3.07
C GLU A 279 22.44 -21.91 -2.16
N ILE A 280 23.76 -21.82 -2.26
CA ILE A 280 24.55 -20.87 -1.47
C ILE A 280 24.94 -19.70 -2.37
N LEU A 281 24.45 -18.51 -2.03
CA LEU A 281 24.77 -17.25 -2.68
C LEU A 281 25.87 -16.54 -1.88
N ASN A 282 26.93 -16.14 -2.56
CA ASN A 282 27.95 -15.25 -1.97
C ASN A 282 27.50 -13.80 -2.17
N LEU A 283 27.45 -13.03 -1.09
CA LEU A 283 27.27 -11.58 -1.18
C LEU A 283 28.62 -10.99 -1.61
N GLU A 284 28.81 -10.71 -2.90
CA GLU A 284 30.00 -9.96 -3.33
C GLU A 284 29.88 -8.51 -2.82
N GLU A 285 30.93 -8.01 -2.15
CA GLU A 285 31.09 -6.58 -1.84
C GLU A 285 31.14 -5.80 -3.17
N GLN A 286 30.08 -5.02 -3.47
CA GLN A 286 30.11 -3.96 -4.48
C GLN A 286 30.41 -2.61 -3.84
#